data_AF-A0A178UWV0-F1
#
_entry.id   AF-A0A178UWV0-F1
#
_cell.length_a   1.000
_cell.length_b   1.000
_cell.length_c   1.000
_cell.angle_alpha   90.00
_cell.angle_beta   90.00
_cell.angle_gamma   90.00
#
_symmetry.space_group_name_H-M   'P 1'
#
loop_
_entity.id
_entity.type
_entity.pdbx_description
1 polymer ?
#
loop_
_entity_poly.entity_id
_entity_poly.type
_entity_poly.pdbx_seq_one_letter_code
_entity_poly.pdbx_strand_id
1 'polypeptide(L)' 'MDNHQCELAEALEERKHLYYTRPDTLHQTLTKMELESLVQYTPGDGTPVARIIDRFLGFPDD' A
#
# COMPACT_ATOMS: atom_id res chain seq x y z
N MET A 1 -14.48 8.41 3.71
CA MET A 1 -13.23 7.62 3.69
C MET A 1 -12.94 7.32 5.14
N ASP A 2 -12.89 6.05 5.54
CA ASP A 2 -12.62 5.71 6.94
C ASP A 2 -11.20 6.19 7.31
N ASN A 3 -11.01 6.67 8.54
CA ASN A 3 -9.74 7.25 8.98
C ASN A 3 -8.53 6.33 8.68
N HIS A 4 -8.72 5.01 8.78
CA HIS A 4 -7.71 4.00 8.52
C HIS A 4 -7.16 4.03 7.08
N GLN A 5 -7.96 4.40 6.07
CA GLN A 5 -7.47 4.50 4.70
C GLN A 5 -6.59 5.75 4.50
N CYS A 6 -6.93 6.86 5.18
CA CYS A 6 -6.10 8.06 5.15
C CYS A 6 -4.77 7.81 5.88
N GLU A 7 -4.79 7.18 7.05
CA GLU A 7 -3.59 6.79 7.78
C GLU A 7 -2.65 5.92 6.94
N LEU A 8 -3.21 4.96 6.19
CA LEU A 8 -2.42 4.12 5.29
C LEU A 8 -1.79 4.95 4.15
N ALA A 9 -2.56 5.84 3.54
CA ALA A 9 -2.07 6.67 2.44
C ALA A 9 -0.93 7.61 2.89
N GLU A 10 -1.08 8.23 4.07
CA GLU A 10 -0.05 9.07 4.68
C GLU A 10 1.22 8.25 4.98
N ALA A 11 1.09 7.07 5.58
CA ALA A 11 2.24 6.20 5.85
C ALA A 11 2.96 5.71 4.57
N LEU A 12 2.23 5.49 3.47
CA LEU A 12 2.80 5.11 2.18
C LEU A 12 3.49 6.28 1.47
N GLU A 13 2.97 7.50 1.63
CA GLU A 13 3.62 8.72 1.15
C GLU A 13 4.93 9.00 1.90
N GLU A 14 4.94 8.88 3.23
CA GLU A 14 6.17 9.04 4.04
C GLU A 14 7.30 8.10 3.59
N ARG A 15 6.92 6.89 3.14
CA ARG A 15 7.84 5.88 2.59
C ARG A 15 8.13 6.05 1.10
N LYS A 16 7.58 7.08 0.46
CA LYS A 16 7.72 7.40 -0.97
C LYS A 16 7.19 6.32 -1.89
N HIS A 17 6.20 5.54 -1.47
CA HIS A 17 5.57 4.53 -2.34
C HIS A 17 4.49 5.13 -3.25
N LEU A 18 3.90 6.26 -2.86
CA LEU A 18 2.89 6.99 -3.62
C LEU A 18 2.92 8.47 -3.26
N TYR A 19 2.19 9.29 -4.01
CA TYR A 19 1.84 10.66 -3.64
C TYR A 19 0.45 10.67 -3.01
N TYR A 20 0.35 11.20 -1.80
CA TYR A 20 -0.96 11.43 -1.18
C TYR A 20 -1.42 12.86 -1.52
N THR A 21 -2.69 13.01 -1.85
CA THR A 21 -3.23 14.31 -2.21
C THR A 21 -4.70 14.40 -1.85
N ARG A 22 -5.16 15.63 -1.65
CA ARG A 22 -6.56 15.96 -1.39
C ARG A 22 -7.09 16.73 -2.59
N PRO A 23 -8.42 16.79 -2.80
CA PRO A 23 -8.98 17.45 -3.99
C PRO A 23 -8.50 18.88 -4.22
N ASP A 24 -8.21 19.61 -3.14
CA ASP A 24 -7.68 20.98 -3.11
C ASP A 24 -6.17 21.08 -3.42
N THR A 25 -5.38 20.03 -3.14
CA THR A 25 -3.94 19.99 -3.40
C THR A 25 -3.55 19.24 -4.68
N LEU A 26 -4.50 18.57 -5.33
CA LEU A 26 -4.28 17.71 -6.51
C LEU A 26 -3.48 18.38 -7.64
N HIS A 27 -3.89 19.57 -8.06
CA HIS A 27 -3.21 20.29 -9.15
C HIS A 27 -1.74 20.56 -8.81
N GLN A 28 -1.48 20.97 -7.57
CA GLN A 28 -0.13 21.26 -7.12
C GLN A 28 0.72 19.98 -7.06
N THR A 29 0.16 18.88 -6.55
CA THR A 29 0.83 17.58 -6.51
C THR A 29 1.20 17.11 -7.91
N LEU A 30 0.26 17.14 -8.86
CA LEU A 30 0.50 16.72 -10.24
C LEU A 30 1.56 17.58 -10.96
N THR A 31 1.64 18.86 -10.64
CA THR A 31 2.64 19.77 -11.25
C THR A 31 4.05 19.53 -10.71
N LYS A 32 4.17 19.08 -9.45
CA LYS A 32 5.45 18.92 -8.74
C LYS A 32 5.94 17.48 -8.64
N MET A 33 5.13 16.51 -9.04
CA MET A 33 5.47 15.09 -8.86
C MET A 33 6.72 14.72 -9.68
N GLU A 34 7.62 14.01 -9.01
CA GLU A 34 8.78 13.39 -9.63
C GLU A 34 8.60 11.87 -9.47
N LEU A 35 8.09 11.20 -10.51
CA LEU A 35 7.77 9.77 -10.46
C LEU A 35 8.99 8.89 -10.20
N GLU A 36 10.16 9.36 -10.65
CA GLU A 36 11.44 8.68 -10.50
C GLU A 36 11.92 8.62 -9.04
N SER A 37 11.38 9.51 -8.19
CA SER A 37 11.68 9.51 -6.74
C SER A 37 10.87 8.47 -5.95
N LEU A 38 9.87 7.83 -6.58
CA LEU A 38 9.03 6.84 -5.92
C LEU A 38 9.76 5.50 -5.77
N VAL A 39 9.61 4.90 -4.60
CA VAL A 39 10.11 3.57 -4.28
C VAL A 39 9.04 2.55 -4.66
N GLN A 40 9.43 1.57 -5.48
CA GLN A 40 8.54 0.47 -5.85
C GLN A 40 7.97 -0.20 -4.59
N TYR A 41 6.64 -0.31 -4.53
CA TYR A 41 5.97 -1.06 -3.48
C TYR A 41 6.16 -2.55 -3.72
N THR A 42 6.91 -3.22 -2.83
CA THR A 42 7.03 -4.68 -2.86
C THR A 42 5.85 -5.27 -2.08
N PRO A 43 4.96 -6.04 -2.74
CA PRO A 43 3.89 -6.73 -2.02
C PRO A 43 4.50 -7.72 -1.02
N GLY A 44 3.87 -7.85 0.15
CA GLY A 44 4.27 -8.84 1.13
C GLY A 44 4.06 -10.27 0.60
N ASP A 45 4.91 -11.21 1.04
CA ASP A 45 4.68 -12.63 0.79
C ASP A 45 3.53 -13.14 1.68
N GLY A 46 2.39 -13.41 1.06
CA GLY A 46 1.20 -13.93 1.73
C GLY A 46 1.23 -15.45 1.95
N THR A 47 2.19 -16.16 1.35
CA THR A 47 2.28 -17.64 1.39
C THR A 47 2.29 -18.19 2.82
N PRO A 48 3.00 -17.60 3.80
CA PRO A 48 2.98 -18.09 5.17
C PRO A 48 1.59 -17.97 5.83
N VAL A 49 0.86 -16.89 5.53
CA VAL A 49 -0.50 -16.67 6.07
C VAL A 49 -1.48 -17.65 5.42
N ALA A 50 -1.40 -17.79 4.09
CA ALA A 50 -2.23 -18.74 3.34
C ALA A 50 -2.07 -20.16 3.90
N ARG A 51 -0.84 -20.63 4.07
CA ARG A 51 -0.54 -21.95 4.64
C ARG A 51 -1.10 -22.17 6.05
N ILE A 52 -1.09 -21.13 6.90
CA ILE A 52 -1.71 -21.23 8.23
C ILE A 52 -3.23 -21.41 8.12
N ILE A 53 -3.87 -20.66 7.21
CA ILE A 53 -5.30 -20.77 6.94
C ILE A 53 -5.62 -22.15 6.36
N ASP A 54 -4.83 -22.63 5.40
CA ASP A 54 -5.01 -23.92 4.75
C ASP A 54 -4.94 -25.07 5.76
N ARG A 55 -3.91 -25.06 6.62
CA ARG A 55 -3.77 -26.02 7.72
C ARG A 55 -4.95 -25.95 8.70
N PHE A 56 -5.41 -24.76 9.05
CA PHE A 56 -6.56 -24.59 9.94
C PHE A 56 -7.85 -25.15 9.34
N LEU A 57 -8.04 -24.98 8.03
CA LEU A 57 -9.20 -25.46 7.28
C LEU A 57 -9.11 -26.95 6.87
N GLY A 58 -7.96 -27.58 7.08
CA GLY A 58 -7.72 -29.00 6.77
C GLY A 58 -7.40 -29.26 5.31
N PHE A 59 -6.98 -28.24 4.55
CA PHE A 59 -6.44 -28.42 3.20
C PHE A 59 -5.04 -29.03 3.28
N PRO A 60 -4.66 -29.87 2.29
CA PRO A 60 -3.31 -30.40 2.22
C PRO A 60 -2.30 -29.27 1.97
N ASP A 61 -1.12 -29.38 2.59
CA ASP A 61 0.04 -28.57 2.21
C ASP A 61 0.54 -29.11 0.86
N ASP A 62 0.39 -28.35 -0.23
CA ASP A 62 0.97 -28.67 -1.56
C ASP A 62 2.52 -28.67 -1.52
#